data_AF-A0A844MIE2-F1
#
_entry.id   AF-A0A844MIE2-F1
#
_cell.length_a   1.000
_cell.length_b   1.000
_cell.length_c   1.000
_cell.angle_alpha   90.00
_cell.angle_beta   90.00
_cell.angle_gamma   90.00
#
_symmetry.space_group_name_H-M   'P 1'
#
loop_
_entity.id
_entity.type
_entity.pdbx_description
1 polymer ?
#
loop_
_entity_poly.entity_id
_entity_poly.type
_entity_poly.pdbx_seq_one_letter_code
_entity_poly.pdbx_strand_id
1 'polypeptide(L)'
;MDNQKEHLYSVSSPLDLLLDSNYMQQAITDEAEVGENIGAGLDWESHMGTLLSNLPLLGRLTTLRVSLNREARLTIEALNLGDETKQITRTARACIKNRLLSPTEAIIPHIKAVLSQDDLYTQEYISNRQVLKSLLKELLTDSDREEIAAAGASLIRTKIVSQLSFSEEVLL
;
A
#
# COMPACT_ATOMS: atom_id res chain seq x y z
N MET A 1 -5.18 -24.56 38.26
CA MET A 1 -5.66 -23.30 37.65
C MET A 1 -4.56 -22.81 36.74
N ASP A 2 -4.92 -22.66 35.47
CA ASP A 2 -4.10 -22.46 34.26
C ASP A 2 -2.99 -21.40 34.44
N ASN A 3 -1.75 -21.57 33.99
CA ASN A 3 -1.23 -22.04 32.70
C ASN A 3 -1.59 -21.12 31.52
N GLN A 4 -1.10 -19.88 31.54
CA GLN A 4 -0.84 -19.16 30.30
C GLN A 4 0.66 -19.20 30.02
N LYS A 5 1.01 -20.24 29.27
CA LYS A 5 2.31 -20.40 28.63
C LYS A 5 2.55 -19.19 27.75
N GLU A 6 3.67 -18.52 27.98
CA GLU A 6 4.40 -17.85 26.92
C GLU A 6 4.61 -18.89 25.80
N HIS A 7 3.86 -18.76 24.71
CA HIS A 7 4.23 -19.40 23.46
C HIS A 7 5.42 -18.60 22.89
N LEU A 8 6.59 -18.83 23.48
CA LEU A 8 7.87 -18.59 22.84
C LEU A 8 7.92 -19.49 21.61
N TYR A 9 7.47 -18.96 20.48
CA TYR A 9 7.73 -19.55 19.18
C TYR A 9 9.24 -19.52 18.97
N SER A 10 9.87 -20.69 19.13
CA SER A 10 11.24 -20.93 18.68
C SER A 10 11.25 -20.87 17.16
N VAL A 11 11.36 -19.67 16.61
CA VAL A 11 11.46 -19.43 15.17
C VAL A 11 12.88 -19.79 14.71
N SER A 12 12.99 -20.82 13.88
CA SER A 12 14.28 -21.31 13.37
C SER A 12 14.85 -20.45 12.24
N SER A 13 14.02 -19.68 11.52
CA SER A 13 14.49 -18.68 10.56
C SER A 13 13.43 -17.61 10.23
N PRO A 14 13.83 -16.40 9.79
CA PRO A 14 12.89 -15.37 9.30
C PRO A 14 11.98 -15.82 8.14
N LEU A 15 12.35 -16.89 7.42
CA LEU A 15 11.51 -17.48 6.37
C LEU A 15 10.32 -18.25 6.94
N ASP A 16 10.44 -18.80 8.15
CA ASP A 16 9.35 -19.55 8.79
C ASP A 16 8.22 -18.62 9.23
N LEU A 17 8.54 -17.37 9.57
CA LEU A 17 7.57 -16.31 9.87
C LEU A 17 6.81 -15.82 8.63
N LEU A 18 7.46 -15.84 7.46
CA LEU A 18 6.84 -15.48 6.17
C LEU A 18 5.86 -16.54 5.66
N LEU A 19 5.99 -17.78 6.14
CA LEU A 19 5.15 -18.92 5.75
C LEU A 19 4.02 -19.20 6.76
N ASP A 20 4.02 -18.54 7.92
CA ASP A 20 2.96 -18.65 8.93
C ASP A 20 1.76 -17.76 8.53
N SER A 21 0.65 -18.42 8.18
CA SER A 21 -0.59 -17.77 7.75
C SER A 21 -1.22 -16.88 8.83
N ASN A 22 -1.04 -17.21 10.11
CA ASN A 22 -1.60 -16.44 11.22
C ASN A 22 -0.80 -15.18 11.48
N TYR A 23 0.53 -15.25 11.34
CA TYR A 23 1.41 -14.08 11.42
C TYR A 23 1.12 -13.09 10.28
N MET A 24 0.91 -13.59 9.06
CA MET A 24 0.54 -12.75 7.91
C MET A 24 -0.84 -12.09 8.07
N GLN A 25 -1.86 -12.79 8.57
CA GLN A 25 -3.18 -12.20 8.79
C GLN A 25 -3.18 -11.15 9.91
N GLN A 26 -2.40 -11.38 10.97
CA GLN A 26 -2.25 -10.41 12.05
C GLN A 26 -1.52 -9.15 11.56
N ALA A 27 -0.43 -9.30 10.80
CA ALA A 27 0.30 -8.17 10.27
C ALA A 27 -0.49 -7.34 9.22
N ILE A 28 -1.37 -7.98 8.44
CA ILE A 28 -2.35 -7.30 7.57
C ILE A 28 -3.41 -6.53 8.37
N THR A 29 -3.83 -7.08 9.51
CA THR A 29 -4.82 -6.45 10.40
C THR A 29 -4.19 -5.25 11.13
N ASP A 30 -2.96 -5.40 11.60
CA ASP A 30 -2.16 -4.35 12.24
C ASP A 30 -1.82 -3.22 11.22
N GLU A 31 -1.67 -3.56 9.92
CA GLU A 31 -1.45 -2.62 8.80
C GLU A 31 -2.69 -1.74 8.48
N ALA A 32 -3.90 -2.19 8.83
CA ALA A 32 -5.14 -1.44 8.62
C ALA A 32 -5.45 -0.45 9.76
N GLU A 33 -4.93 -0.71 10.96
CA GLU A 33 -5.25 0.04 12.18
C GLU A 33 -4.21 1.14 12.50
N VAL A 34 -2.96 0.95 12.08
CA VAL A 34 -1.85 1.84 12.44
C VAL A 34 -1.24 2.47 11.18
N GLY A 35 -1.68 3.69 10.85
CA GLY A 35 -1.25 4.45 9.66
C GLY A 35 0.24 4.82 9.57
N GLU A 36 1.10 4.30 10.44
CA GLU A 36 2.52 4.62 10.53
C GLU A 36 3.33 3.46 11.12
N ASN A 37 3.72 2.47 10.32
CA ASN A 37 5.08 1.90 10.27
C ASN A 37 5.13 0.71 9.32
N ILE A 38 6.30 0.52 8.72
CA ILE A 38 6.55 -0.37 7.59
C ILE A 38 6.34 -1.85 7.97
N GLY A 39 5.58 -2.56 7.12
CA GLY A 39 5.81 -3.95 6.74
C GLY A 39 5.01 -5.04 7.46
N ALA A 40 3.95 -5.56 6.81
CA ALA A 40 3.86 -6.95 6.33
C ALA A 40 2.39 -7.35 6.02
N GLY A 41 1.98 -7.31 4.75
CA GLY A 41 1.35 -8.50 4.18
C GLY A 41 1.66 -8.66 2.70
N LEU A 42 2.51 -9.62 2.38
CA LEU A 42 2.96 -9.99 1.04
C LEU A 42 1.95 -10.96 0.40
N ASP A 43 0.74 -10.50 0.20
CA ASP A 43 -0.19 -11.25 -0.63
C ASP A 43 0.06 -10.93 -2.11
N TRP A 44 1.09 -11.59 -2.68
CA TRP A 44 1.27 -11.68 -4.13
C TRP A 44 0.36 -12.74 -4.76
N GLU A 45 -0.62 -13.23 -4.00
CA GLU A 45 -1.62 -14.22 -4.38
C GLU A 45 -0.97 -15.46 -5.02
N SER A 46 -1.53 -15.94 -6.13
CA SER A 46 -1.05 -17.11 -6.86
C SER A 46 0.40 -16.99 -7.39
N HIS A 47 0.97 -15.78 -7.43
CA HIS A 47 2.33 -15.54 -7.92
C HIS A 47 3.41 -15.81 -6.86
N MET A 48 3.03 -16.03 -5.60
CA MET A 48 3.96 -16.26 -4.50
C MET A 48 4.91 -17.42 -4.76
N GLY A 49 4.44 -18.56 -5.29
CA GLY A 49 5.29 -19.73 -5.55
C GLY A 49 6.40 -19.43 -6.56
N THR A 50 6.08 -18.70 -7.63
CA THR A 50 7.06 -18.25 -8.64
C THR A 50 8.03 -17.24 -8.07
N LEU A 51 7.55 -16.28 -7.26
CA LEU A 51 8.42 -15.26 -6.66
C LEU A 51 9.35 -15.82 -5.59
N LEU A 52 8.90 -16.81 -4.81
CA LEU A 52 9.76 -17.53 -3.85
C LEU A 52 10.87 -18.31 -4.55
N SER A 53 10.70 -18.66 -5.82
CA SER A 53 11.76 -19.26 -6.65
C SER A 53 12.81 -18.24 -7.11
N ASN A 54 12.57 -16.93 -6.90
CA ASN A 54 13.50 -15.83 -7.17
C ASN A 54 13.45 -14.79 -6.05
N LEU A 55 14.04 -15.13 -4.89
CA LEU A 55 14.04 -14.29 -3.70
C LEU A 55 14.57 -12.86 -3.93
N PRO A 56 15.64 -12.62 -4.72
CA PRO A 56 16.07 -11.25 -5.04
C PRO A 56 14.99 -10.43 -5.74
N LEU A 57 14.28 -11.03 -6.71
CA LEU A 57 13.18 -10.35 -7.41
C LEU A 57 12.00 -10.07 -6.47
N LEU A 58 11.64 -11.03 -5.60
CA LEU A 58 10.62 -10.84 -4.57
C LEU A 58 10.98 -9.65 -3.65
N GLY A 59 12.24 -9.56 -3.22
CA GLY A 59 12.73 -8.46 -2.40
C GLY A 59 12.61 -7.10 -3.11
N ARG A 60 13.01 -7.02 -4.39
CA ARG A 60 12.90 -5.78 -5.18
C ARG A 60 11.47 -5.36 -5.45
N LEU A 61 10.58 -6.30 -5.78
CA LEU A 61 9.15 -6.02 -5.99
C LEU A 61 8.48 -5.54 -4.71
N THR A 62 8.83 -6.15 -3.58
CA THR A 62 8.35 -5.74 -2.25
C THR A 62 8.78 -4.30 -1.94
N THR A 63 10.08 -4.03 -2.08
CA THR A 63 10.65 -2.70 -1.87
C THR A 63 10.02 -1.66 -2.80
N LEU A 64 9.83 -2.00 -4.07
CA LEU A 64 9.19 -1.13 -5.06
C LEU A 64 7.75 -0.78 -4.66
N ARG A 65 6.93 -1.79 -4.30
CA ARG A 65 5.53 -1.59 -3.87
C ARG A 65 5.46 -0.67 -2.65
N VAL A 66 6.29 -0.92 -1.63
CA VAL A 66 6.35 -0.09 -0.41
C VAL A 66 6.72 1.35 -0.77
N SER A 67 7.72 1.52 -1.63
CA SER A 67 8.20 2.83 -2.07
C SER A 67 7.14 3.61 -2.86
N LEU A 68 6.41 2.94 -3.76
CA LEU A 68 5.31 3.52 -4.51
C LEU A 68 4.14 3.95 -3.60
N ASN A 69 3.76 3.09 -2.66
CA ASN A 69 2.72 3.43 -1.67
C ASN A 69 3.11 4.64 -0.82
N ARG A 70 4.38 4.70 -0.39
CA ARG A 70 4.92 5.84 0.36
C ARG A 70 4.89 7.11 -0.48
N GLU A 71 5.33 7.06 -1.73
CA GLU A 71 5.33 8.25 -2.62
C GLU A 71 3.90 8.72 -2.92
N ALA A 72 2.96 7.80 -3.15
CA ALA A 72 1.55 8.14 -3.33
C ALA A 72 0.98 8.83 -2.08
N ARG A 73 1.22 8.28 -0.89
CA ARG A 73 0.82 8.89 0.39
C ARG A 73 1.38 10.30 0.54
N LEU A 74 2.69 10.48 0.37
CA LEU A 74 3.35 11.80 0.45
C LEU A 74 2.79 12.80 -0.57
N THR A 75 2.40 12.33 -1.76
CA THR A 75 1.79 13.17 -2.79
C THR A 75 0.38 13.61 -2.39
N ILE A 76 -0.41 12.71 -1.80
CA ILE A 76 -1.76 12.98 -1.31
C ILE A 76 -1.73 13.91 -0.07
N GLU A 77 -0.84 13.64 0.88
CA GLU A 77 -0.65 14.46 2.09
C GLU A 77 -0.29 15.91 1.75
N ALA A 78 0.51 16.12 0.69
CA ALA A 78 0.88 17.46 0.22
C ALA A 78 -0.32 18.31 -0.26
N LEU A 79 -1.49 17.69 -0.52
CA LEU A 79 -2.71 18.40 -0.88
C LEU A 79 -3.46 18.97 0.35
N ASN A 80 -3.02 18.67 1.57
CA ASN A 80 -3.59 19.17 2.83
C ASN A 80 -5.11 18.93 2.98
N LEU A 81 -5.58 17.74 2.59
CA LEU A 81 -7.01 17.36 2.64
C LEU A 81 -7.49 16.96 4.05
N GLY A 82 -6.67 17.13 5.11
CA GLY A 82 -6.99 16.73 6.47
C GLY A 82 -7.21 15.23 6.63
N ASP A 83 -8.14 14.82 7.51
CA ASP A 83 -8.44 13.41 7.85
C ASP A 83 -8.84 12.52 6.65
N GLU A 84 -9.16 13.16 5.52
CA GLU A 84 -9.65 12.54 4.29
C GLU A 84 -8.54 11.81 3.53
N THR A 85 -7.30 12.19 3.81
CA THR A 85 -6.09 11.58 3.24
C THR A 85 -5.99 10.08 3.49
N LYS A 86 -6.58 9.55 4.58
CA LYS A 86 -6.55 8.10 4.89
C LYS A 86 -7.29 7.26 3.85
N GLN A 87 -8.52 7.66 3.50
CA GLN A 87 -9.34 6.90 2.55
C GLN A 87 -8.76 6.98 1.13
N ILE A 88 -8.30 8.17 0.71
CA ILE A 88 -7.65 8.38 -0.59
C ILE A 88 -6.38 7.52 -0.68
N THR A 89 -5.56 7.50 0.37
CA THR A 89 -4.34 6.68 0.44
C THR A 89 -4.68 5.19 0.38
N ARG A 90 -5.77 4.74 1.01
CA ARG A 90 -6.22 3.34 0.94
C ARG A 90 -6.61 2.95 -0.48
N THR A 91 -7.39 3.78 -1.17
CA THR A 91 -7.75 3.56 -2.58
C THR A 91 -6.51 3.53 -3.46
N ALA A 92 -5.59 4.48 -3.31
CA ALA A 92 -4.35 4.51 -4.08
C ALA A 92 -3.50 3.24 -3.88
N ARG A 93 -3.36 2.75 -2.65
CA ARG A 93 -2.67 1.49 -2.34
C ARG A 93 -3.31 0.29 -3.04
N ALA A 94 -4.64 0.24 -3.10
CA ALA A 94 -5.36 -0.84 -3.78
C ALA A 94 -5.11 -0.81 -5.30
N CYS A 95 -5.21 0.36 -5.94
CA CYS A 95 -4.90 0.51 -7.36
C CYS A 95 -3.46 0.09 -7.67
N ILE A 96 -2.48 0.54 -6.86
CA ILE A 96 -1.06 0.17 -7.03
C ILE A 96 -0.87 -1.35 -6.88
N LYS A 97 -1.46 -1.99 -5.85
CA LYS A 97 -1.38 -3.45 -5.67
C LYS A 97 -1.91 -4.17 -6.91
N ASN A 98 -3.12 -3.82 -7.35
CA ASN A 98 -3.76 -4.48 -8.49
C ASN A 98 -2.96 -4.35 -9.78
N ARG A 99 -2.38 -3.16 -10.03
CA ARG A 99 -1.53 -2.92 -11.22
C ARG A 99 -0.20 -3.65 -11.17
N LEU A 100 0.37 -3.87 -9.98
CA LEU A 100 1.60 -4.66 -9.83
C LEU A 100 1.33 -6.17 -9.90
N LEU A 101 0.17 -6.65 -9.46
CA LEU A 101 -0.24 -8.05 -9.58
C LEU A 101 -0.56 -8.44 -11.02
N SER A 102 -1.18 -7.53 -11.77
CA SER A 102 -1.57 -7.77 -13.16
C SER A 102 -1.16 -6.57 -14.04
N PRO A 103 0.15 -6.40 -14.29
CA PRO A 103 0.65 -5.29 -15.09
C PRO A 103 0.24 -5.47 -16.56
N THR A 104 -0.16 -4.36 -17.19
CA THR A 104 -0.41 -4.34 -18.64
C THR A 104 0.89 -4.45 -19.42
N GLU A 105 0.83 -4.91 -20.67
CA GLU A 105 2.02 -5.02 -21.53
C GLU A 105 2.79 -3.70 -21.66
N ALA A 106 2.06 -2.58 -21.68
CA ALA A 106 2.65 -1.25 -21.78
C ALA A 106 3.49 -0.86 -20.55
N ILE A 107 3.11 -1.27 -19.33
CA ILE A 107 3.82 -0.87 -18.10
C ILE A 107 5.00 -1.80 -17.76
N ILE A 108 4.98 -3.05 -18.24
CA ILE A 108 6.02 -4.05 -17.94
C ILE A 108 7.46 -3.53 -18.21
N PRO A 109 7.76 -2.85 -19.34
CA PRO A 109 9.10 -2.30 -19.59
C PRO A 109 9.54 -1.29 -18.52
N HIS A 110 8.65 -0.43 -18.05
CA HIS A 110 8.96 0.58 -17.04
C HIS A 110 9.23 -0.05 -15.67
N ILE A 111 8.42 -1.05 -15.28
CA ILE A 111 8.64 -1.80 -14.04
C ILE A 111 9.98 -2.52 -14.10
N LYS A 112 10.29 -3.21 -15.20
CA LYS A 112 11.59 -3.89 -15.40
C LYS A 112 12.75 -2.90 -15.32
N ALA A 113 12.65 -1.74 -15.96
CA ALA A 113 13.69 -0.72 -15.95
C ALA A 113 14.01 -0.23 -14.53
N VAL A 114 13.00 -0.06 -13.67
CA VAL A 114 13.22 0.31 -12.26
C VAL A 114 13.79 -0.86 -11.46
N LEU A 115 13.24 -2.07 -11.63
CA LEU A 115 13.73 -3.28 -10.94
C LEU A 115 15.18 -3.62 -11.27
N SER A 116 15.68 -3.25 -12.46
CA SER A 116 17.06 -3.50 -12.88
C SER A 116 18.09 -2.48 -12.39
N GLN A 117 17.67 -1.38 -11.74
CA GLN A 117 18.58 -0.36 -11.22
C GLN A 117 19.01 -0.69 -9.79
N ASP A 118 20.15 -1.37 -9.66
CA ASP A 118 20.67 -1.87 -8.39
C ASP A 118 20.87 -0.76 -7.32
N ASP A 119 21.24 0.44 -7.77
CA ASP A 119 21.49 1.61 -6.93
C ASP A 119 20.23 2.09 -6.18
N LEU A 120 19.05 1.82 -6.72
CA LEU A 120 17.77 2.16 -6.09
C LEU A 120 17.44 1.28 -4.86
N TYR A 121 18.06 0.10 -4.75
CA TYR A 121 17.72 -0.92 -3.73
C TYR A 121 18.76 -1.05 -2.62
N THR A 122 19.47 0.04 -2.33
CA THR A 122 20.51 0.09 -1.28
C THR A 122 19.93 0.33 0.13
N GLN A 123 18.64 0.64 0.23
CA GLN A 123 17.92 0.98 1.45
C GLN A 123 16.61 0.18 1.53
N GLU A 124 15.93 0.27 2.68
CA GLU A 124 14.62 -0.36 2.91
C GLU A 124 13.52 0.14 1.95
N TYR A 125 13.69 1.34 1.40
CA TYR A 125 12.83 1.92 0.37
C TYR A 125 13.66 2.72 -0.65
N ILE A 126 13.09 2.89 -1.85
CA ILE A 126 13.67 3.72 -2.91
C ILE A 126 13.50 5.19 -2.53
N SER A 127 14.61 5.87 -2.29
CA SER A 127 14.61 7.30 -1.91
C SER A 127 14.42 8.25 -3.10
N ASN A 128 14.65 7.78 -4.33
CA ASN A 128 14.52 8.59 -5.54
C ASN A 128 13.04 8.84 -5.89
N ARG A 129 12.49 9.91 -5.34
CA ARG A 129 11.09 10.32 -5.57
C ARG A 129 10.76 10.57 -7.04
N GLN A 130 11.71 11.05 -7.84
CA GLN A 130 11.45 11.35 -9.25
C GLN A 130 11.22 10.07 -10.06
N VAL A 131 11.97 9.01 -9.78
CA VAL A 131 11.75 7.68 -10.36
C VAL A 131 10.39 7.15 -9.94
N LEU A 132 10.05 7.25 -8.65
CA LEU A 132 8.76 6.77 -8.14
C LEU A 132 7.56 7.52 -8.73
N LYS A 133 7.62 8.85 -8.83
CA LYS A 133 6.57 9.67 -9.45
C LYS A 133 6.38 9.34 -10.92
N SER A 134 7.49 9.21 -11.66
CA SER A 134 7.45 8.80 -13.07
C SER A 134 6.80 7.42 -13.22
N LEU A 135 7.18 6.45 -12.37
CA LEU A 135 6.59 5.12 -12.42
C LEU A 135 5.12 5.12 -12.00
N LEU A 136 4.71 5.87 -10.97
CA LEU A 136 3.29 6.01 -10.58
C LEU A 136 2.46 6.59 -11.71
N LYS A 137 3.01 7.57 -12.44
CA LYS A 137 2.35 8.14 -13.62
C LYS A 137 2.11 7.07 -14.66
N GLU A 138 3.11 6.27 -15.04
CA GLU A 138 2.90 5.24 -16.05
C GLU A 138 2.02 4.07 -15.53
N LEU A 139 2.15 3.72 -14.25
CA LEU A 139 1.49 2.57 -13.62
C LEU A 139 -0.01 2.76 -13.42
N LEU A 140 -0.42 3.95 -12.98
CA LEU A 140 -1.82 4.28 -12.73
C LEU A 140 -2.47 4.81 -14.00
N THR A 141 -3.51 4.12 -14.44
CA THR A 141 -4.34 4.53 -15.58
C THR A 141 -5.20 5.74 -15.20
N ASP A 142 -5.81 6.38 -16.20
CA ASP A 142 -6.77 7.48 -15.96
C ASP A 142 -7.93 7.03 -15.08
N SER A 143 -8.46 5.82 -15.28
CA SER A 143 -9.51 5.24 -14.43
C SER A 143 -9.07 5.09 -12.97
N ASP A 144 -7.82 4.67 -12.72
CA ASP A 144 -7.33 4.53 -11.34
C ASP A 144 -7.19 5.92 -10.68
N ARG A 145 -6.71 6.92 -11.44
CA ARG A 145 -6.58 8.29 -10.95
C ARG A 145 -7.94 8.90 -10.63
N GLU A 146 -8.94 8.65 -11.48
CA GLU A 146 -10.32 9.07 -11.25
C GLU A 146 -10.91 8.39 -10.00
N GLU A 147 -10.67 7.09 -9.81
CA GLU A 147 -11.12 6.36 -8.62
C GLU A 147 -10.52 6.95 -7.33
N ILE A 148 -9.21 7.22 -7.34
CA ILE A 148 -8.51 7.86 -6.22
C ILE A 148 -9.07 9.25 -5.95
N ALA A 149 -9.31 10.05 -6.99
CA ALA A 149 -9.88 11.39 -6.85
C ALA A 149 -11.32 11.36 -6.33
N ALA A 150 -12.14 10.43 -6.82
CA ALA A 150 -13.53 10.24 -6.41
C ALA A 150 -13.65 9.82 -4.94
N ALA A 151 -12.71 9.01 -4.45
CA ALA A 151 -12.63 8.65 -3.03
C ALA A 151 -12.49 9.90 -2.13
N GLY A 152 -11.73 10.90 -2.57
CA GLY A 152 -11.64 12.20 -1.88
C GLY A 152 -12.92 13.04 -2.03
N ALA A 153 -13.42 13.18 -3.26
CA ALA A 153 -14.57 14.04 -3.57
C ALA A 153 -15.86 13.60 -2.86
N SER A 154 -16.12 12.29 -2.79
CA SER A 154 -17.29 11.74 -2.09
C SER A 154 -17.29 12.09 -0.61
N LEU A 155 -16.11 12.11 0.01
CA LEU A 155 -15.96 12.37 1.43
C LEU A 155 -16.09 13.87 1.75
N ILE A 156 -15.44 14.74 0.96
CA ILE A 156 -15.61 16.21 1.03
C ILE A 156 -17.09 16.55 0.91
N ARG A 157 -17.78 15.98 -0.09
CA ARG A 157 -19.21 16.17 -0.29
C ARG A 157 -20.01 15.77 0.94
N THR A 158 -19.72 14.61 1.53
CA THR A 158 -20.41 14.11 2.73
C THR A 158 -20.24 15.06 3.91
N LYS A 159 -19.02 15.60 4.14
CA LYS A 159 -18.78 16.58 5.20
C LYS A 159 -19.50 17.90 4.96
N ILE A 160 -19.50 18.41 3.73
CA ILE A 160 -20.22 19.64 3.38
C ILE A 160 -21.71 19.45 3.65
N VAL A 161 -22.29 18.33 3.18
CA VAL A 161 -23.70 18.03 3.40
C VAL A 161 -24.00 17.93 4.89
N SER A 162 -23.22 17.19 5.68
CA SER A 162 -23.49 17.03 7.12
C SER A 162 -23.36 18.34 7.90
N GLN A 163 -22.41 19.20 7.54
CA GLN A 163 -22.25 20.51 8.19
C GLN A 163 -23.32 21.52 7.79
N LEU A 164 -23.78 21.50 6.54
CA LEU A 164 -24.78 22.45 6.02
C LEU A 164 -26.24 21.98 6.20
N SER A 165 -26.48 20.70 6.48
CA SER A 165 -27.83 20.18 6.77
C SER A 165 -28.30 20.43 8.20
N PHE A 166 -27.49 21.07 9.05
CA PHE A 166 -27.91 21.56 10.36
C PHE A 166 -28.52 22.96 10.25
N SER A 167 -29.81 23.06 9.92
CA SER A 167 -30.61 24.31 10.06
C SER A 167 -32.14 24.12 10.07
N GLU A 168 -32.70 22.98 10.49
CA GLU A 168 -34.18 22.84 10.53
C GLU A 168 -34.79 22.16 11.77
N GLU A 169 -34.07 22.08 12.91
CA GLU A 169 -34.70 21.67 14.17
C GLU A 169 -34.28 22.56 15.36
N VAL A 170 -34.58 23.86 15.29
CA VAL A 170 -34.95 24.63 16.48
C VAL A 170 -35.95 25.71 16.05
N LEU A 171 -37.24 25.37 16.09
CA LEU A 171 -38.37 26.22 16.49
C LEU A 171 -39.67 25.55 16.07
N LEU A 172 -40.28 24.80 16.99
CA LEU A 172 -41.69 24.92 17.39
C LEU A 172 -41.95 24.05 18.62
#